data_AF-G7VHI0-F1
#
_entry.id   AF-G7VHI0-F1
#
_cell.length_a   1.000
_cell.length_b   1.000
_cell.length_c   1.000
_cell.angle_alpha   90.00
_cell.angle_beta   90.00
_cell.angle_gamma   90.00
#
_symmetry.space_group_name_H-M   'P 1'
#
loop_
_entity.id
_entity.type
_entity.pdbx_description
1 polymer ?
#
loop_
_entity_poly.entity_id
_entity_poly.type
_entity_poly.pdbx_seq_one_letter_code
_entity_poly.pdbx_strand_id
1 'polypeptide(L)'
;MSTIPLFFLLSYLLSFYLFKIRTRPYVYALAGGAAAHMAMMAGGNASSLPKALAVAWPVDLMPLFIYAVAVTSAAYLAFLKVGTSITPGGALALGLGLYNYPFGLAVASAVYSLPRYADLAPSLLAAGVSSLAVVEVFILKAVASSTRSSTRLWPLPVAALPAGYFSYFAMPPLAIDIFPRVVAATFYAGAAALIVYAMFRNNVVAASLMGGLGSYKFWAALFGGVMIYAVPEVLIHMYHPEMHTYLHL
;
A
#
# COMPACT_ATOMS: atom_id res chain seq x y z
N MET A 1 -3.64 2.32 24.68
CA MET A 1 -4.01 2.04 23.28
C MET A 1 -3.39 3.10 22.40
N SER A 2 -2.64 2.73 21.36
CA SER A 2 -2.10 3.73 20.44
C SER A 2 -3.22 4.39 19.64
N THR A 3 -3.11 5.70 19.39
CA THR A 3 -4.05 6.51 18.62
C THR A 3 -3.79 6.45 17.11
N ILE A 4 -2.87 5.60 16.66
CA ILE A 4 -2.42 5.53 15.26
C ILE A 4 -3.57 5.23 14.27
N PRO A 5 -4.48 4.26 14.52
CA PRO A 5 -5.60 4.02 13.62
C PRO A 5 -6.54 5.23 13.48
N LEU A 6 -6.68 6.03 14.56
CA LEU A 6 -7.51 7.23 14.55
C LEU A 6 -6.87 8.33 13.70
N PHE A 7 -5.54 8.51 13.77
CA PHE A 7 -4.83 9.46 12.92
C PHE A 7 -5.01 9.14 11.43
N PHE A 8 -4.88 7.87 11.05
CA PHE A 8 -5.15 7.43 9.68
C PHE A 8 -6.59 7.74 9.28
N LEU A 9 -7.56 7.28 10.08
CA LEU A 9 -8.98 7.40 9.79
C LEU A 9 -9.41 8.86 9.65
N LEU A 10 -9.02 9.72 10.58
CA LEU A 10 -9.36 11.14 10.55
C LEU A 10 -8.71 11.83 9.36
N SER A 11 -7.43 11.57 9.09
CA SER A 11 -6.70 12.19 7.97
C SER A 11 -7.28 11.75 6.62
N TYR A 12 -7.66 10.48 6.51
CA TYR A 12 -8.31 9.92 5.32
C TYR A 12 -9.68 10.56 5.11
N LEU A 13 -10.56 10.53 6.11
CA LEU A 13 -11.90 11.10 5.99
C LEU A 13 -11.86 12.59 5.68
N LEU A 14 -11.04 13.34 6.43
CA LEU A 14 -10.89 14.77 6.23
C LEU A 14 -10.41 15.08 4.80
N SER A 15 -9.36 14.41 4.33
CA SER A 15 -8.87 14.58 2.96
C SER A 15 -9.91 14.16 1.93
N PHE A 16 -10.67 13.09 2.20
CA PHE A 16 -11.69 12.58 1.30
C PHE A 16 -12.88 13.53 1.16
N TYR A 17 -13.19 14.34 2.16
CA TYR A 17 -14.23 15.37 2.01
C TYR A 17 -13.68 16.71 1.51
N LEU A 18 -12.44 17.08 1.90
CA LEU A 18 -11.86 18.38 1.54
C LEU A 18 -11.25 18.43 0.14
N PHE A 19 -10.61 17.35 -0.33
CA PHE A 19 -9.86 17.40 -1.59
C PHE A 19 -10.79 17.52 -2.80
N LYS A 20 -10.69 18.64 -3.51
CA LYS A 20 -11.30 18.84 -4.82
C LYS A 20 -10.20 18.75 -5.88
N ILE A 21 -9.97 17.56 -6.41
CA ILE A 21 -8.93 17.35 -7.42
C ILE A 21 -9.40 17.92 -8.76
N ARG A 22 -8.64 18.89 -9.28
CA ARG A 22 -8.86 19.45 -10.60
C ARG A 22 -8.34 18.51 -11.67
N THR A 23 -9.04 18.47 -12.80
CA THR A 23 -8.69 17.65 -13.96
C THR A 23 -7.47 18.24 -14.69
N ARG A 24 -6.27 17.94 -14.21
CA ARG A 24 -5.02 18.42 -14.80
C ARG A 24 -4.08 17.25 -15.11
N PRO A 25 -3.50 17.16 -16.32
CA PRO A 25 -2.69 15.99 -16.73
C PRO A 25 -1.52 15.67 -15.80
N TYR A 26 -0.83 16.70 -15.28
CA TYR A 26 0.29 16.49 -14.35
C TYR A 26 -0.15 15.87 -13.02
N VAL A 27 -1.37 16.15 -12.55
CA VAL A 27 -1.92 15.56 -11.32
C VAL A 27 -2.14 14.06 -11.50
N TYR A 28 -2.58 13.65 -12.69
CA TYR A 28 -2.75 12.24 -13.02
C TYR A 28 -1.41 11.52 -13.05
N ALA A 29 -0.39 12.12 -13.68
CA ALA A 29 0.95 11.55 -13.68
C ALA A 29 1.54 11.43 -12.27
N LEU A 30 1.40 12.46 -11.42
CA LEU A 30 1.80 12.40 -10.00
C LEU A 30 1.09 11.26 -9.25
N ALA A 31 -0.23 11.14 -9.43
CA ALA A 31 -1.00 10.09 -8.78
C ALA A 31 -0.57 8.68 -9.25
N GLY A 32 -0.29 8.54 -10.54
CA GLY A 32 0.20 7.30 -11.12
C GLY A 32 1.61 6.95 -10.65
N GLY A 33 2.47 7.93 -10.42
CA GLY A 33 3.79 7.73 -9.80
C GLY A 33 3.70 7.23 -8.35
N ALA A 34 2.85 7.86 -7.54
CA ALA A 34 2.62 7.43 -6.17
C ALA A 34 2.03 6.01 -6.12
N ALA A 35 1.04 5.72 -6.98
CA ALA A 35 0.47 4.38 -7.11
C ALA A 35 1.51 3.35 -7.62
N ALA A 36 2.43 3.75 -8.49
CA ALA A 36 3.50 2.86 -8.96
C ALA A 36 4.46 2.49 -7.82
N HIS A 37 4.82 3.46 -6.97
CA HIS A 37 5.65 3.21 -5.80
C HIS A 37 4.93 2.27 -4.82
N MET A 38 3.65 2.53 -4.49
CA MET A 38 2.85 1.63 -3.66
C MET A 38 2.74 0.21 -4.24
N ALA A 39 2.57 0.09 -5.56
CA ALA A 39 2.50 -1.21 -6.22
C ALA A 39 3.83 -1.97 -6.13
N MET A 40 4.95 -1.26 -6.28
CA MET A 40 6.29 -1.84 -6.11
C MET A 40 6.49 -2.33 -4.67
N MET A 41 6.07 -1.55 -3.68
CA MET A 41 6.11 -1.91 -2.27
C MET A 41 5.25 -3.13 -1.97
N ALA A 42 4.01 -3.14 -2.45
CA ALA A 42 3.13 -4.30 -2.33
C ALA A 42 3.74 -5.56 -2.97
N GLY A 43 4.29 -5.45 -4.19
CA GLY A 43 4.93 -6.57 -4.86
C GLY A 43 6.18 -7.07 -4.13
N GLY A 44 7.03 -6.14 -3.67
CA GLY A 44 8.20 -6.44 -2.85
C GLY A 44 7.79 -7.21 -1.59
N ASN A 45 6.84 -6.68 -0.83
CA ASN A 45 6.33 -7.27 0.40
C ASN A 45 5.62 -8.62 0.17
N ALA A 46 4.96 -8.82 -0.98
CA ALA A 46 4.37 -10.11 -1.33
C ALA A 46 5.44 -11.19 -1.59
N SER A 47 6.54 -10.82 -2.27
CA SER A 47 7.64 -11.74 -2.63
C SER A 47 8.60 -12.06 -1.48
N SER A 48 8.53 -11.25 -0.43
CA SER A 48 9.46 -11.22 0.68
C SER A 48 9.42 -12.50 1.54
N LEU A 49 8.22 -13.01 1.82
CA LEU A 49 8.02 -14.29 2.52
C LEU A 49 8.56 -15.50 1.72
N PRO A 50 8.18 -15.74 0.45
CA PRO A 50 8.79 -16.78 -0.36
C PRO A 50 10.32 -16.70 -0.37
N LYS A 51 10.87 -15.49 -0.51
CA LYS A 51 12.32 -15.28 -0.46
C LYS A 51 12.92 -15.69 0.90
N ALA A 52 12.29 -15.33 2.01
CA ALA A 52 12.77 -15.70 3.35
C ALA A 52 12.75 -17.23 3.55
N LEU A 53 11.73 -17.92 3.05
CA LEU A 53 11.62 -19.38 3.14
C LEU A 53 12.65 -20.11 2.27
N ALA A 54 13.00 -19.55 1.10
CA ALA A 54 13.97 -20.15 0.19
C ALA A 54 15.43 -20.11 0.73
N VAL A 55 15.74 -19.17 1.63
CA VAL A 55 17.12 -18.92 2.13
C VAL A 55 17.31 -19.41 3.57
N ALA A 56 16.27 -19.98 4.18
CA ALA A 56 16.32 -20.45 5.56
C ALA A 56 17.19 -21.71 5.72
N TRP A 57 18.49 -21.53 5.91
CA TRP A 57 19.41 -22.62 6.28
C TRP A 57 19.46 -22.77 7.82
N PRO A 58 19.50 -23.99 8.40
CA PRO A 58 19.61 -25.32 7.76
C PRO A 58 18.27 -26.07 7.59
N VAL A 59 17.13 -25.41 7.83
CA VAL A 59 15.82 -26.09 7.84
C VAL A 59 15.28 -26.18 6.40
N ASP A 60 14.97 -27.38 5.92
CA ASP A 60 14.30 -27.52 4.62
C ASP A 60 12.86 -26.99 4.70
N LEU A 61 12.67 -25.75 4.26
CA LEU A 61 11.36 -25.10 4.16
C LEU A 61 10.80 -25.14 2.73
N MET A 62 11.32 -26.01 1.85
CA MET A 62 10.87 -26.12 0.46
C MET A 62 9.35 -26.31 0.31
N PRO A 63 8.67 -27.14 1.13
CA PRO A 63 7.21 -27.27 1.04
C PRO A 63 6.48 -25.96 1.33
N LEU A 64 6.94 -25.19 2.34
CA LEU A 64 6.35 -23.91 2.71
C LEU A 64 6.66 -22.83 1.67
N PHE A 65 7.85 -22.86 1.07
CA PHE A 65 8.22 -22.01 -0.06
C PHE A 65 7.27 -22.23 -1.24
N ILE A 66 7.11 -23.48 -1.69
CA ILE A 66 6.23 -23.82 -2.82
C ILE A 66 4.79 -23.38 -2.51
N TYR A 67 4.31 -23.64 -1.29
CA TYR A 67 2.99 -23.20 -0.84
C TYR A 67 2.84 -21.68 -0.90
N ALA A 68 3.79 -20.92 -0.36
CA ALA A 68 3.76 -19.45 -0.35
C ALA A 68 3.78 -18.87 -1.77
N VAL A 69 4.61 -19.43 -2.66
CA VAL A 69 4.65 -19.04 -4.10
C VAL A 69 3.32 -19.32 -4.77
N ALA A 70 2.75 -20.51 -4.56
CA ALA A 70 1.48 -20.90 -5.18
C ALA A 70 0.33 -19.99 -4.73
N VAL A 71 0.20 -19.73 -3.43
CA VAL A 71 -0.89 -18.91 -2.87
C VAL A 71 -0.75 -17.45 -3.30
N THR A 72 0.45 -16.87 -3.21
CA THR A 72 0.67 -15.46 -3.61
C THR A 72 0.47 -15.27 -5.12
N SER A 73 0.94 -16.20 -5.95
CA SER A 73 0.72 -16.18 -7.40
C SER A 73 -0.76 -16.33 -7.76
N ALA A 74 -1.46 -17.27 -7.12
CA ALA A 74 -2.90 -17.46 -7.31
C ALA A 74 -3.69 -16.20 -6.92
N ALA A 75 -3.36 -15.58 -5.79
CA ALA A 75 -3.96 -14.33 -5.36
C ALA A 75 -3.71 -13.20 -6.36
N TYR A 76 -2.47 -13.02 -6.82
CA TYR A 76 -2.13 -12.02 -7.83
C TYR A 76 -2.97 -12.20 -9.11
N LEU A 77 -3.05 -13.42 -9.64
CA LEU A 77 -3.82 -13.70 -10.86
C LEU A 77 -5.34 -13.51 -10.65
N ALA A 78 -5.87 -13.95 -9.52
CA ALA A 78 -7.29 -13.79 -9.18
C ALA A 78 -7.66 -12.31 -9.08
N PHE A 79 -6.86 -11.51 -8.37
CA PHE A 79 -7.10 -10.08 -8.21
C PHE A 79 -6.83 -9.28 -9.48
N LEU A 80 -5.87 -9.70 -10.32
CA LEU A 80 -5.70 -9.11 -11.64
C LEU A 80 -6.97 -9.28 -12.48
N LYS A 81 -7.54 -10.49 -12.49
CA LYS A 81 -8.81 -10.77 -13.18
C LYS A 81 -9.96 -9.91 -12.62
N VAL A 82 -10.08 -9.80 -11.29
CA VAL A 82 -11.06 -8.91 -10.65
C VAL A 82 -10.86 -7.45 -11.08
N GLY A 83 -9.60 -6.98 -11.13
CA GLY A 83 -9.24 -5.64 -11.56
C GLY A 83 -9.76 -5.31 -12.96
N THR A 84 -9.67 -6.27 -13.89
CA THR A 84 -10.20 -6.07 -15.26
C THR A 84 -11.73 -5.96 -15.33
N SER A 85 -12.44 -6.52 -14.34
CA SER A 85 -13.91 -6.51 -14.28
C SER A 85 -14.49 -5.27 -13.57
N ILE A 86 -13.65 -4.43 -12.97
CA ILE A 86 -14.07 -3.23 -12.24
C ILE A 86 -13.41 -1.97 -12.79
N THR A 87 -13.99 -0.81 -12.47
CA THR A 87 -13.40 0.47 -12.90
C THR A 87 -12.04 0.71 -12.22
N PRO A 88 -11.07 1.39 -12.85
CA PRO A 88 -9.76 1.67 -12.26
C PRO A 88 -9.82 2.33 -10.86
N GLY A 89 -10.75 3.25 -10.62
CA GLY A 89 -10.95 3.85 -9.29
C GLY A 89 -11.41 2.82 -8.24
N GLY A 90 -12.28 1.88 -8.63
CA GLY A 90 -12.71 0.77 -7.79
C GLY A 90 -11.59 -0.24 -7.53
N ALA A 91 -10.80 -0.57 -8.56
CA ALA A 91 -9.63 -1.42 -8.42
C ALA A 91 -8.61 -0.81 -7.46
N LEU A 92 -8.34 0.49 -7.59
CA LEU A 92 -7.44 1.19 -6.69
C LEU A 92 -7.95 1.19 -5.26
N ALA A 93 -9.23 1.51 -5.01
CA ALA A 93 -9.79 1.48 -3.67
C ALA A 93 -9.73 0.09 -3.03
N LEU A 94 -10.02 -0.97 -3.80
CA LEU A 94 -9.89 -2.34 -3.32
C LEU A 94 -8.41 -2.70 -3.06
N GLY A 95 -7.50 -2.34 -3.96
CA GLY A 95 -6.07 -2.58 -3.82
C GLY A 95 -5.47 -1.88 -2.61
N LEU A 96 -5.86 -0.63 -2.35
CA LEU A 96 -5.48 0.11 -1.14
C LEU A 96 -6.05 -0.53 0.12
N GLY A 97 -7.30 -1.03 0.08
CA GLY A 97 -7.85 -1.83 1.18
C GLY A 97 -7.03 -3.08 1.49
N LEU A 98 -6.65 -3.84 0.46
CA LEU A 98 -5.80 -5.02 0.62
C LEU A 98 -4.38 -4.67 1.08
N TYR A 99 -3.85 -3.51 0.69
CA TYR A 99 -2.55 -3.01 1.15
C TYR A 99 -2.59 -2.59 2.63
N ASN A 100 -3.64 -1.90 3.03
CA ASN A 100 -3.77 -1.27 4.34
C ASN A 100 -3.99 -2.25 5.48
N TYR A 101 -4.64 -3.38 5.21
CA TYR A 101 -4.85 -4.41 6.22
C TYR A 101 -3.52 -4.98 6.77
N PRO A 102 -2.64 -5.60 5.97
CA PRO A 102 -1.36 -6.09 6.47
C PRO A 102 -0.44 -4.96 6.94
N PHE A 103 -0.54 -3.75 6.36
CA PHE A 103 0.20 -2.59 6.85
C PHE A 103 -0.23 -2.21 8.29
N GLY A 104 -1.54 -2.18 8.57
CA GLY A 104 -2.06 -1.94 9.92
C GLY A 104 -1.56 -2.97 10.94
N LEU A 105 -1.52 -4.24 10.54
CA LEU A 105 -0.99 -5.34 11.36
C LEU A 105 0.51 -5.17 11.63
N ALA A 106 1.30 -4.77 10.62
CA ALA A 106 2.72 -4.49 10.76
C ALA A 106 2.99 -3.31 11.70
N VAL A 107 2.22 -2.22 11.58
CA VAL A 107 2.31 -1.06 12.47
C VAL A 107 1.96 -1.43 13.91
N ALA A 108 0.89 -2.21 14.14
CA ALA A 108 0.55 -2.69 15.48
C ALA A 108 1.66 -3.58 16.05
N SER A 109 2.20 -4.48 15.24
CA SER A 109 3.31 -5.36 15.63
C SER A 109 4.53 -4.55 16.06
N ALA A 110 4.91 -3.54 15.29
CA ALA A 110 6.02 -2.66 15.64
C ALA A 110 5.75 -1.88 16.94
N VAL A 111 4.58 -1.26 17.09
CA VAL A 111 4.25 -0.44 18.26
C VAL A 111 4.20 -1.23 19.56
N TYR A 112 3.76 -2.50 19.52
CA TYR A 112 3.60 -3.32 20.71
C TYR A 112 4.75 -4.31 20.96
N SER A 113 5.58 -4.59 19.95
CA SER A 113 6.69 -5.55 20.08
C SER A 113 8.07 -4.87 20.16
N LEU A 114 8.20 -3.62 19.70
CA LEU A 114 9.48 -2.92 19.70
C LEU A 114 9.58 -1.88 20.82
N PRO A 115 10.78 -1.68 21.39
CA PRO A 115 11.02 -0.57 22.29
C PRO A 115 10.93 0.75 21.53
N ARG A 116 10.54 1.81 22.24
CA ARG A 116 10.54 3.16 21.70
C ARG A 116 11.99 3.61 21.47
N TYR A 117 12.36 3.82 20.21
CA TYR A 117 13.72 4.23 19.83
C TYR A 117 14.07 5.66 20.25
N ALA A 118 13.11 6.58 20.13
CA ALA A 118 13.29 7.99 20.47
C ALA A 118 11.96 8.63 20.91
N ASP A 119 12.04 9.74 21.63
CA ASP A 119 10.84 10.47 22.07
C ASP A 119 10.00 10.99 20.89
N LEU A 120 10.62 11.35 19.77
CA LEU A 120 9.90 11.79 18.58
C LEU A 120 9.29 10.64 17.76
N ALA A 121 9.71 9.39 17.97
CA ALA A 121 9.32 8.26 17.13
C ALA A 121 7.80 8.06 17.01
N PRO A 122 6.99 8.10 18.09
CA PRO A 122 5.54 7.97 17.96
C PRO A 122 4.88 9.10 17.17
N SER A 123 5.41 10.32 17.28
CA SER A 123 4.92 11.48 16.52
C SER A 123 5.27 11.38 15.04
N LEU A 124 6.47 10.90 14.71
CA LEU A 124 6.88 10.64 13.33
C LEU A 124 6.03 9.53 12.69
N LEU A 125 5.76 8.45 13.45
CA LEU A 125 4.86 7.39 13.00
C LEU A 125 3.44 7.92 12.74
N ALA A 126 2.89 8.72 13.65
CA ALA A 126 1.58 9.33 13.46
C ALA A 126 1.55 10.26 12.24
N ALA A 127 2.57 11.10 12.05
CA ALA A 127 2.70 11.98 10.88
C ALA A 127 2.84 11.18 9.58
N GLY A 128 3.61 10.09 9.58
CA GLY A 128 3.79 9.20 8.45
C GLY A 128 2.48 8.49 8.06
N VAL A 129 1.75 7.96 9.04
CA VAL A 129 0.44 7.32 8.82
C VAL A 129 -0.62 8.34 8.35
N SER A 130 -0.64 9.53 8.94
CA SER A 130 -1.51 10.63 8.48
C SER A 130 -1.20 11.06 7.05
N SER A 131 0.07 11.24 6.71
CA SER A 131 0.48 11.63 5.37
C SER A 131 0.21 10.52 4.35
N LEU A 132 0.36 9.24 4.73
CA LEU A 132 -0.04 8.10 3.89
C LEU A 132 -1.53 8.17 3.54
N ALA A 133 -2.40 8.41 4.54
CA ALA A 133 -3.84 8.57 4.31
C ALA A 133 -4.17 9.70 3.32
N VAL A 134 -3.46 10.83 3.43
CA VAL A 134 -3.61 11.97 2.52
C VAL A 134 -3.20 11.59 1.10
N VAL A 135 -2.07 10.88 0.94
CA VAL A 135 -1.57 10.40 -0.36
C VAL A 135 -2.55 9.41 -0.98
N GLU A 136 -3.10 8.47 -0.21
CA GLU A 136 -4.09 7.50 -0.67
C GLU A 136 -5.36 8.14 -1.22
N VAL A 137 -5.89 9.13 -0.50
CA VAL A 137 -7.05 9.88 -0.98
C VAL A 137 -6.71 10.65 -2.25
N PHE A 138 -5.53 11.27 -2.29
CA PHE A 138 -5.05 11.99 -3.47
C PHE A 138 -5.01 11.08 -4.70
N ILE A 139 -4.35 9.92 -4.61
CA ILE A 139 -4.27 8.98 -5.73
C ILE A 139 -5.66 8.46 -6.12
N LEU A 140 -6.50 8.10 -5.14
CA LEU A 140 -7.82 7.53 -5.40
C LEU A 140 -8.68 8.51 -6.20
N LYS A 141 -8.73 9.77 -5.76
CA LYS A 141 -9.51 10.80 -6.44
C LYS A 141 -8.91 11.18 -7.79
N ALA A 142 -7.59 11.24 -7.91
CA ALA A 142 -6.93 11.62 -9.16
C ALA A 142 -7.12 10.54 -10.24
N VAL A 143 -6.96 9.27 -9.87
CA VAL A 143 -7.24 8.13 -10.77
C VAL A 143 -8.72 8.08 -11.12
N ALA A 144 -9.62 8.21 -10.15
CA ALA A 144 -11.05 8.22 -10.44
C ALA A 144 -11.45 9.36 -11.39
N SER A 145 -10.84 10.54 -11.24
CA SER A 145 -11.05 11.68 -12.12
C SER A 145 -10.51 11.44 -13.53
N SER A 146 -9.29 10.91 -13.67
CA SER A 146 -8.64 10.68 -14.96
C SER A 146 -9.34 9.60 -15.79
N THR A 147 -9.79 8.53 -15.14
CA THR A 147 -10.44 7.39 -15.79
C THR A 147 -11.97 7.44 -15.72
N ARG A 148 -12.55 8.58 -15.32
CA ARG A 148 -14.01 8.79 -15.15
C ARG A 148 -14.67 7.65 -14.36
N SER A 149 -13.98 7.17 -13.34
CA SER A 149 -14.36 5.99 -12.57
C SER A 149 -15.07 6.37 -11.28
N SER A 150 -15.85 5.43 -10.78
CA SER A 150 -16.53 5.58 -9.49
C SER A 150 -15.57 5.36 -8.33
N THR A 151 -15.72 6.13 -7.27
CA THR A 151 -15.04 5.91 -5.99
C THR A 151 -15.93 5.18 -4.98
N ARG A 152 -16.98 4.43 -5.39
CA ARG A 152 -17.92 3.76 -4.47
C ARG A 152 -17.26 2.91 -3.38
N LEU A 153 -16.11 2.31 -3.67
CA LEU A 153 -15.34 1.48 -2.73
C LEU A 153 -14.38 2.29 -1.83
N TRP A 154 -14.47 3.62 -1.83
CA TRP A 154 -13.63 4.51 -0.99
C TRP A 154 -13.64 4.20 0.52
N PRO A 155 -14.67 3.57 1.13
CA PRO A 155 -14.62 3.21 2.54
C PRO A 155 -13.66 2.04 2.84
N LEU A 156 -13.27 1.24 1.83
CA LEU A 156 -12.43 0.06 2.06
C LEU A 156 -11.04 0.42 2.62
N PRO A 157 -10.26 1.35 2.02
CA PRO A 157 -8.94 1.70 2.54
C PRO A 157 -8.96 2.22 3.97
N VAL A 158 -9.97 3.05 4.31
CA VAL A 158 -10.09 3.66 5.64
C VAL A 158 -10.49 2.66 6.72
N ALA A 159 -11.28 1.64 6.37
CA ALA A 159 -11.65 0.58 7.31
C ALA A 159 -10.55 -0.49 7.46
N ALA A 160 -9.78 -0.75 6.40
CA ALA A 160 -8.81 -1.84 6.36
C ALA A 160 -7.63 -1.64 7.32
N LEU A 161 -7.08 -0.42 7.43
CA LEU A 161 -5.94 -0.17 8.32
C LEU A 161 -6.31 -0.40 9.80
N PRO A 162 -7.41 0.19 10.34
CA PRO A 162 -7.87 -0.14 11.69
C PRO A 162 -8.15 -1.63 11.87
N ALA A 163 -8.79 -2.29 10.89
CA ALA A 163 -9.08 -3.72 10.98
C ALA A 163 -7.79 -4.57 11.10
N GLY A 164 -6.76 -4.24 10.31
CA GLY A 164 -5.45 -4.87 10.41
C GLY A 164 -4.71 -4.54 11.70
N TYR A 165 -4.83 -3.30 12.18
CA TYR A 165 -4.23 -2.90 13.46
C TYR A 165 -4.83 -3.69 14.64
N PHE A 166 -6.16 -3.85 14.67
CA PHE A 166 -6.82 -4.57 15.75
C PHE A 166 -6.70 -6.09 15.62
N SER A 167 -6.45 -6.64 14.42
CA SER A 167 -6.21 -8.08 14.27
C SER A 167 -4.94 -8.55 14.97
N TYR A 168 -4.00 -7.64 15.27
CA TYR A 168 -2.84 -7.92 16.13
C TYR A 168 -3.21 -8.57 17.47
N PHE A 169 -4.35 -8.19 18.06
CA PHE A 169 -4.79 -8.74 19.35
C PHE A 169 -5.49 -10.11 19.24
N ALA A 170 -5.77 -10.56 18.02
CA ALA A 170 -6.45 -11.82 17.76
C ALA A 170 -5.57 -12.83 17.01
N MET A 171 -4.52 -12.36 16.32
CA MET A 171 -3.61 -13.19 15.53
C MET A 171 -2.32 -13.51 16.32
N PRO A 172 -1.65 -14.63 16.01
CA PRO A 172 -0.30 -14.90 16.52
C PRO A 172 0.69 -13.79 16.12
N PRO A 173 1.81 -13.62 16.86
CA PRO A 173 2.75 -12.53 16.59
C PRO A 173 3.43 -12.70 15.23
N LEU A 174 3.40 -11.62 14.43
CA LEU A 174 3.92 -11.58 13.06
C LEU A 174 5.42 -11.89 12.95
N ALA A 175 6.19 -11.63 14.01
CA ALA A 175 7.64 -11.84 14.03
C ALA A 175 8.05 -13.31 14.05
N ILE A 176 7.20 -14.19 14.60
CA ILE A 176 7.56 -15.59 14.86
C ILE A 176 6.67 -16.59 14.11
N ASP A 177 5.43 -16.21 13.78
CA ASP A 177 4.47 -17.12 13.15
C ASP A 177 4.41 -16.91 11.63
N ILE A 178 4.40 -18.01 10.89
CA ILE A 178 4.32 -17.99 9.43
C ILE A 178 2.90 -17.66 8.93
N PHE A 179 1.86 -18.02 9.67
CA PHE A 179 0.47 -17.83 9.26
C PHE A 179 0.13 -16.35 8.99
N PRO A 180 0.34 -15.40 9.92
CA PRO A 180 0.04 -13.99 9.65
C PRO A 180 0.93 -13.41 8.53
N ARG A 181 2.15 -13.93 8.32
CA ARG A 181 3.02 -13.54 7.20
C ARG A 181 2.47 -14.01 5.86
N VAL A 182 1.96 -15.24 5.76
CA VAL A 182 1.31 -15.76 4.55
C VAL A 182 0.07 -14.93 4.22
N VAL A 183 -0.77 -14.64 5.21
CA VAL A 183 -1.95 -13.78 5.03
C VAL A 183 -1.52 -12.40 4.51
N ALA A 184 -0.53 -11.78 5.14
CA ALA A 184 -0.02 -10.48 4.72
C ALA A 184 0.54 -10.50 3.28
N ALA A 185 1.38 -11.47 2.94
CA ALA A 185 1.94 -11.63 1.60
C ALA A 185 0.85 -11.84 0.54
N THR A 186 -0.20 -12.59 0.86
CA THR A 186 -1.35 -12.85 -0.02
C THR A 186 -2.15 -11.57 -0.29
N PHE A 187 -2.40 -10.78 0.76
CA PHE A 187 -3.07 -9.48 0.64
C PHE A 187 -2.23 -8.49 -0.18
N TYR A 188 -0.92 -8.42 0.07
CA TYR A 188 0.00 -7.60 -0.71
C TYR A 188 0.08 -8.04 -2.19
N ALA A 189 0.03 -9.34 -2.48
CA ALA A 189 -0.01 -9.83 -3.86
C ALA A 189 -1.27 -9.35 -4.60
N GLY A 190 -2.43 -9.43 -3.93
CA GLY A 190 -3.69 -8.91 -4.47
C GLY A 190 -3.68 -7.39 -4.64
N ALA A 191 -3.13 -6.67 -3.65
CA ALA A 191 -2.95 -5.22 -3.70
C ALA A 191 -2.09 -4.81 -4.89
N ALA A 192 -0.93 -5.45 -5.08
CA ALA A 192 -0.02 -5.18 -6.19
C ALA A 192 -0.74 -5.32 -7.53
N ALA A 193 -1.46 -6.43 -7.77
CA ALA A 193 -2.19 -6.64 -9.02
C ALA A 193 -3.18 -5.51 -9.35
N LEU A 194 -3.99 -5.11 -8.35
CA LEU A 194 -5.02 -4.09 -8.51
C LEU A 194 -4.44 -2.68 -8.68
N ILE A 195 -3.42 -2.34 -7.88
CA ILE A 195 -2.78 -1.03 -7.93
C ILE A 195 -2.00 -0.89 -9.24
N VAL A 196 -1.29 -1.93 -9.70
CA VAL A 196 -0.63 -1.93 -11.02
C VAL A 196 -1.64 -1.68 -12.13
N TYR A 197 -2.77 -2.40 -12.13
CA TYR A 197 -3.81 -2.20 -13.13
C TYR A 197 -4.34 -0.75 -13.15
N ALA A 198 -4.71 -0.21 -11.98
CA ALA A 198 -5.22 1.15 -11.87
C ALA A 198 -4.18 2.21 -12.27
N MET A 199 -2.94 2.04 -11.81
CA MET A 199 -1.79 2.89 -12.12
C MET A 199 -1.51 2.90 -13.63
N PHE A 200 -1.48 1.73 -14.27
CA PHE A 200 -1.22 1.62 -15.69
C PHE A 200 -2.29 2.35 -16.50
N ARG A 201 -3.58 2.11 -16.20
CA ARG A 201 -4.70 2.79 -16.87
C ARG A 201 -4.64 4.30 -16.70
N ASN A 202 -4.33 4.78 -15.50
CA ASN A 202 -4.18 6.21 -15.24
C ASN A 202 -2.97 6.81 -15.98
N ASN A 203 -1.82 6.14 -15.99
CA ASN A 203 -0.61 6.62 -16.65
C ASN A 203 -0.73 6.66 -18.17
N VAL A 204 -1.46 5.74 -18.79
CA VAL A 204 -1.78 5.81 -20.22
C VAL A 204 -2.60 7.07 -20.54
N VAL A 205 -3.59 7.41 -19.70
CA VAL A 205 -4.37 8.65 -19.85
C VAL A 205 -3.51 9.89 -19.59
N ALA A 206 -2.67 9.88 -18.57
CA ALA A 206 -1.80 11.01 -18.27
C ALA A 206 -0.78 11.25 -19.39
N ALA A 207 -0.14 10.18 -19.88
CA ALA A 207 0.84 10.25 -20.96
C ALA A 207 0.21 10.79 -22.25
N SER A 208 -0.98 10.33 -22.64
CA SER A 208 -1.65 10.81 -23.86
C SER A 208 -1.97 12.30 -23.81
N LEU A 209 -2.26 12.83 -22.62
CA LEU A 209 -2.52 14.26 -22.40
C LEU A 209 -1.24 15.11 -22.23
N MET A 210 -0.06 14.49 -22.12
CA MET A 210 1.21 15.16 -21.82
C MET A 210 2.27 15.03 -22.92
N GLY A 211 1.88 14.58 -24.12
CA GLY A 211 2.79 14.41 -25.26
C GLY A 211 3.43 13.02 -25.36
N GLY A 212 2.85 12.01 -24.69
CA GLY A 212 3.24 10.61 -24.78
C GLY A 212 4.36 10.19 -23.82
N LEU A 213 4.77 8.93 -23.93
CA LEU A 213 5.82 8.33 -23.09
C LEU A 213 7.23 8.91 -23.37
N GLY A 214 7.44 9.63 -24.47
CA GLY A 214 8.69 10.34 -24.72
C GLY A 214 8.79 11.71 -24.01
N SER A 215 7.71 12.17 -23.37
CA SER A 215 7.64 13.51 -22.81
C SER A 215 8.36 13.61 -21.46
N TYR A 216 9.33 14.52 -21.35
CA TYR A 216 10.01 14.80 -20.07
C TYR A 216 9.01 15.25 -18.99
N LYS A 217 7.95 15.98 -19.37
CA LYS A 217 6.95 16.50 -18.44
C LYS A 217 6.19 15.37 -17.76
N PHE A 218 5.88 14.32 -18.53
CA PHE A 218 5.22 13.12 -18.01
C PHE A 218 6.11 12.42 -17.00
N TRP A 219 7.37 12.14 -17.34
CA TRP A 219 8.30 11.46 -16.45
C TRP A 219 8.66 12.26 -15.20
N ALA A 220 8.87 13.58 -15.32
CA ALA A 220 9.13 14.44 -14.18
C ALA A 220 7.94 14.45 -13.20
N ALA A 221 6.71 14.53 -13.71
CA ALA A 221 5.50 14.44 -12.89
C ALA A 221 5.33 13.04 -12.27
N LEU A 222 5.59 11.98 -13.04
CA LEU A 222 5.54 10.61 -12.52
C LEU A 222 6.56 10.40 -11.39
N PHE A 223 7.80 10.87 -11.57
CA PHE A 223 8.82 10.80 -10.52
C PHE A 223 8.46 11.63 -9.29
N GLY A 224 7.89 12.83 -9.48
CA GLY A 224 7.34 13.61 -8.37
C GLY A 224 6.29 12.85 -7.56
N GLY A 225 5.51 11.98 -8.23
CA GLY A 225 4.54 11.10 -7.60
C GLY A 225 5.19 10.05 -6.71
N VAL A 226 6.25 9.42 -7.20
CA VAL A 226 7.07 8.46 -6.44
C VAL A 226 7.60 9.12 -5.16
N MET A 227 8.08 10.36 -5.26
CA MET A 227 8.58 11.13 -4.11
C MET A 227 7.48 11.49 -3.11
N ILE A 228 6.27 11.82 -3.57
CA ILE A 228 5.12 12.11 -2.70
C ILE A 228 4.81 10.92 -1.78
N TYR A 229 4.92 9.69 -2.28
CA TYR A 229 4.74 8.49 -1.48
C TYR A 229 5.97 8.12 -0.63
N ALA A 230 7.18 8.41 -1.09
CA ALA A 230 8.39 8.12 -0.31
C ALA A 230 8.43 8.90 1.01
N VAL A 231 7.83 10.10 1.08
CA VAL A 231 7.78 10.90 2.31
C VAL A 231 7.07 10.18 3.47
N PRO A 232 5.78 9.74 3.35
CA PRO A 232 5.14 8.99 4.42
C PRO A 232 5.90 7.72 4.78
N GLU A 233 6.41 7.00 3.79
CA GLU A 233 7.19 5.78 4.00
C GLU A 233 8.42 6.04 4.89
N VAL A 234 9.22 7.05 4.57
CA VAL A 234 10.43 7.40 5.35
C VAL A 234 10.05 7.79 6.79
N LEU A 235 8.99 8.58 6.97
CA LEU A 235 8.52 8.98 8.30
C LEU A 235 8.08 7.79 9.16
N ILE A 236 7.44 6.79 8.55
CA ILE A 236 7.04 5.56 9.22
C ILE A 236 8.27 4.75 9.64
N HIS A 237 9.27 4.62 8.76
CA HIS A 237 10.52 3.89 9.05
C HIS A 237 11.35 4.54 10.16
N MET A 238 11.24 5.86 10.36
CA MET A 238 11.91 6.56 11.47
C MET A 238 11.36 6.20 12.86
N TYR A 239 10.31 5.37 12.96
CA TYR A 239 9.83 4.87 14.25
C TYR A 239 10.86 3.98 14.97
N HIS A 240 11.45 3.03 14.26
CA HIS A 240 12.47 2.11 14.75
C HIS A 240 13.24 1.49 13.57
N PRO A 241 14.54 1.21 13.66
CA PRO A 241 15.30 0.58 12.57
C PRO A 241 14.69 -0.76 12.09
N GLU A 242 14.17 -1.56 13.03
CA GLU A 242 13.50 -2.84 12.74
C GLU A 242 12.09 -2.69 12.13
N MET A 243 11.57 -1.47 12.02
CA MET A 243 10.30 -1.21 11.31
C MET A 243 10.36 -1.71 9.86
N HIS A 244 11.54 -1.62 9.22
CA HIS A 244 11.76 -2.19 7.89
C HIS A 244 11.45 -3.68 7.84
N THR A 245 11.80 -4.45 8.87
CA THR A 245 11.56 -5.90 8.92
C THR A 245 10.07 -6.23 9.02
N TYR A 246 9.28 -5.38 9.69
CA TYR A 246 7.81 -5.56 9.79
C TYR A 246 7.07 -5.09 8.54
N LEU A 247 7.58 -4.05 7.89
CA LEU A 247 6.96 -3.46 6.70
C LEU A 247 7.37 -4.18 5.41
N HIS A 248 8.55 -4.79 5.38
CA HIS A 248 9.09 -5.57 4.26
C HIS A 248 9.41 -6.99 4.72
N LEU A 249 8.33 -7.78 4.85
CA LEU A 249 8.27 -9.08 5.53
C LEU A 249 9.16 -10.22 5.00
#